data_AF-A0A6M0B6Y6-F1
#
_entry.id   AF-A0A6M0B6Y6-F1
#
_cell.length_a   1.000
_cell.length_b   1.000
_cell.length_c   1.000
_cell.angle_alpha   90.00
_cell.angle_beta   90.00
_cell.angle_gamma   90.00
#
_symmetry.space_group_name_H-M   'P 1'
#
loop_
_entity.id
_entity.type
_entity.pdbx_description
1 polymer ?
#
loop_
_entity_poly.entity_id
_entity_poly.type
_entity_poly.pdbx_seq_one_letter_code
_entity_poly.pdbx_strand_id
1 'polypeptide(L)' 'MSHQSIGITSIGYYLPTGRMTSLEMSQLSNTPENVFIEKIGIFQKCVVTDDE' A
#
# COMPACT_ATOMS: atom_id res chain seq x y z
N MET A 1 -43.91 1.81 -2.05
CA MET A 1 -42.82 2.07 -3.00
C MET A 1 -41.56 1.46 -2.40
N SER A 2 -40.94 0.47 -3.04
CA SER A 2 -39.68 -0.11 -2.53
C SER A 2 -38.56 0.91 -2.71
N HIS A 3 -37.85 1.23 -1.64
CA HIS A 3 -36.63 2.02 -1.73
C HIS A 3 -35.55 1.17 -2.40
N GLN A 4 -35.23 1.48 -3.65
CA GLN A 4 -34.05 0.95 -4.32
C GLN A 4 -32.84 1.78 -3.89
N SER A 5 -31.90 1.14 -3.21
CA SER A 5 -30.60 1.73 -2.86
C SER A 5 -29.55 1.38 -3.91
N ILE A 6 -28.78 2.37 -4.32
CA ILE A 6 -27.62 2.21 -5.20
C ILE A 6 -26.36 2.24 -4.33
N GLY A 7 -25.49 1.25 -4.51
CA GLY A 7 -24.24 1.14 -3.76
C GLY A 7 -23.33 0.05 -4.35
N ILE A 8 -22.11 -0.01 -3.83
CA ILE A 8 -21.15 -1.06 -4.20
C ILE A 8 -21.61 -2.38 -3.56
N THR A 9 -21.88 -3.39 -4.38
CA THR A 9 -22.31 -4.72 -3.91
C THR A 9 -21.14 -5.58 -3.47
N SER A 10 -19.96 -5.42 -4.09
CA SER A 10 -18.72 -6.13 -3.73
C SER A 10 -17.48 -5.44 -4.30
N ILE A 11 -16.35 -5.60 -3.62
CA ILE A 11 -15.01 -5.24 -4.13
C ILE A 11 -14.10 -6.45 -3.94
N GLY A 12 -13.39 -6.84 -4.99
CA GLY A 12 -12.22 -7.72 -4.91
C GLY A 12 -10.96 -6.90 -5.17
N TYR A 13 -9.88 -7.22 -4.48
CA TYR A 13 -8.58 -6.62 -4.75
C TYR A 13 -7.47 -7.67 -4.64
N TYR A 14 -6.47 -7.55 -5.52
CA TYR A 14 -5.24 -8.32 -5.48
C TYR A 14 -4.09 -7.35 -5.17
N LEU A 15 -3.21 -7.75 -4.26
CA LEU A 15 -1.98 -7.03 -3.99
C LEU A 15 -0.80 -7.95 -4.29
N PRO A 16 0.29 -7.40 -4.85
CA PRO A 16 1.57 -8.09 -4.89
C PRO A 16 1.94 -8.63 -3.51
N THR A 17 2.53 -9.82 -3.49
CA THR A 17 3.00 -10.47 -2.25
C THR A 17 4.26 -9.80 -1.72
N GLY A 18 5.09 -9.25 -2.61
CA GLY A 18 6.30 -8.53 -2.26
C GLY A 18 6.03 -7.30 -1.40
N ARG A 19 6.80 -7.16 -0.32
CA ARG A 19 6.72 -6.03 0.62
C ARG A 19 8.07 -5.34 0.76
N MET A 20 8.01 -4.03 0.90
CA MET A 20 9.16 -3.18 1.23
C MET A 20 8.78 -2.24 2.36
N THR A 21 9.53 -2.29 3.46
CA THR A 21 9.33 -1.51 4.67
C THR A 21 9.87 -0.08 4.52
N SER A 22 9.42 0.83 5.40
CA SER A 22 9.97 2.18 5.52
C SER A 22 11.48 2.19 5.75
N LEU A 23 11.99 1.23 6.51
CA LEU A 23 13.42 1.05 6.77
C LEU A 23 14.19 0.67 5.49
N GLU A 24 13.67 -0.28 4.72
CA GLU A 24 14.29 -0.68 3.44
C GLU A 24 14.25 0.46 2.42
N MET A 25 13.14 1.20 2.35
CA MET A 25 13.05 2.42 1.52
C MET A 25 14.05 3.48 1.96
N SER A 26 14.23 3.67 3.27
CA SER A 26 15.20 4.60 3.85
C SER A 26 16.63 4.27 3.42
N GLN A 27 17.00 2.99 3.48
CA GLN A 27 18.31 2.51 3.06
C GLN A 27 18.54 2.69 1.56
N LEU A 28 17.55 2.38 0.72
CA LEU A 28 17.65 2.49 -0.74
C LEU A 28 17.75 3.93 -1.24
N SER A 29 17.00 4.87 -0.63
CA SER A 29 16.93 6.25 -1.10
C SER A 29 17.84 7.21 -0.33
N ASN A 30 18.61 6.70 0.63
CA ASN A 30 19.41 7.50 1.57
C ASN A 30 18.57 8.64 2.21
N THR A 31 17.32 8.34 2.55
CA THR A 31 16.38 9.27 3.16
C THR A 31 16.03 8.76 4.55
N PRO A 32 16.01 9.60 5.60
CA PRO A 32 15.68 9.14 6.94
C PRO A 32 14.32 8.44 7.00
N GLU A 33 14.23 7.31 7.72
CA GLU A 33 13.00 6.52 7.84
C GLU A 33 11.81 7.33 8.35
N ASN A 34 12.04 8.27 9.26
CA ASN A 34 10.98 9.12 9.82
C ASN A 34 10.32 10.00 8.75
N VAL A 35 10.98 10.30 7.63
CA VAL A 35 10.34 10.99 6.50
C VAL A 35 9.24 10.11 5.91
N PHE A 36 9.51 8.81 5.70
CA PHE A 36 8.51 7.88 5.18
C PHE A 36 7.34 7.70 6.15
N ILE A 37 7.63 7.52 7.43
CA ILE A 37 6.58 7.25 8.44
C ILE A 37 5.77 8.51 8.75
N GLU A 38 6.44 9.62 9.08
CA GLU A 38 5.77 10.79 9.66
C GLU A 38 5.36 11.84 8.63
N LYS A 39 6.07 11.93 7.49
CA LYS A 39 5.80 12.95 6.47
C LYS A 39 4.99 12.40 5.31
N ILE A 40 5.22 11.14 4.94
CA ILE A 40 4.51 10.48 3.84
C ILE A 40 3.38 9.57 4.35
N GLY A 41 3.53 8.96 5.53
CA GLY A 41 2.55 8.03 6.08
C GLY A 41 2.68 6.60 5.54
N ILE A 42 3.88 6.21 5.08
CA ILE A 42 4.14 4.88 4.54
C ILE A 42 5.01 4.10 5.53
N PHE A 43 4.42 3.06 6.10
CA PHE A 43 5.11 2.03 6.89
C PHE A 43 5.63 0.89 6.03
N GLN A 44 4.86 0.51 5.00
CA GLN A 44 5.17 -0.58 4.08
C GLN A 44 4.53 -0.33 2.72
N LYS A 45 5.22 -0.72 1.65
CA LYS A 45 4.79 -0.63 0.26
C LYS A 45 4.70 -2.03 -0.36
N CYS A 46 3.70 -2.26 -1.20
CA CYS A 46 3.65 -3.45 -2.06
C CYS A 46 4.62 -3.26 -3.22
N VAL A 47 5.45 -4.26 -3.51
CA VAL A 47 6.37 -4.27 -4.65
C VAL A 47 6.17 -5.55 -5.44
N VAL A 48 6.29 -5.45 -6.76
CA VAL A 48 6.24 -6.61 -7.65
C VAL A 48 7.55 -7.37 -7.53
N THR A 49 7.47 -8.69 -7.40
CA THR A 49 8.63 -9.60 -7.42
C THR A 49 8.75 -10.28 -8.79
N ASP A 50 9.90 -10.86 -9.12
CA ASP A 50 10.13 -11.50 -10.42
C ASP A 50 9.16 -12.66 -10.75
N ASP A 51 8.59 -13.29 -9.71
CA ASP A 51 7.63 -14.40 -9.81
C ASP A 51 6.16 -13.92 -9.97
N GLU A 52 5.90 -12.61 -10.03
CA GLU A 52 4.57 -11.97 -10.19
C GLU A 52 4.47 -11.08 -11.43
#